data_AF-A0ABD0QMX1-F1
#
_entry.id   AF-A0ABD0QMX1-F1
#
_cell.length_a   1.000
_cell.length_b   1.000
_cell.length_c   1.000
_cell.angle_alpha   90.00
_cell.angle_beta   90.00
_cell.angle_gamma   90.00
#
_symmetry.space_group_name_H-M   'P 1'
#
loop_
_entity.id
_entity.type
_entity.pdbx_description
1 polymer ?
#
loop_
_entity_poly.entity_id
_entity_poly.type
_entity_poly.pdbx_seq_one_letter_code
_entity_poly.pdbx_strand_id
1 'polypeptide(L)'
;MSQSYENGTYAEYLRGRYLVPLFFLGKDKDLQRLVHALKPHKKGLQRLVHSKLHQTDLELLTEGDESVELECLQRINRKVKKNKVYAVVEGQQIQVTPHDRATVCKEGQVSFYLGFNIRGAVAYNIRFIKN
;
A
#
# COMPACT_ATOMS: atom_id res chain seq x y z
N MET A 1 10.36 3.39 -13.47
CA MET A 1 10.27 2.08 -12.79
C MET A 1 9.07 1.28 -13.27
N SER A 2 7.81 1.70 -13.07
CA SER A 2 6.63 0.92 -13.58
C SER A 2 6.70 0.66 -15.08
N GLN A 3 6.90 1.71 -15.89
CA GLN A 3 7.03 1.59 -17.36
C GLN A 3 8.19 0.66 -17.77
N SER A 4 9.35 0.74 -17.11
CA SER A 4 10.51 -0.10 -17.41
C SER A 4 10.26 -1.58 -17.07
N TYR A 5 9.41 -1.88 -16.08
CA TYR A 5 8.96 -3.24 -15.80
C TYR A 5 7.91 -3.70 -16.82
N GLU A 6 6.93 -2.85 -17.13
CA GLU A 6 5.87 -3.12 -18.11
C GLU A 6 6.44 -3.38 -19.51
N ASN A 7 7.53 -2.70 -19.87
CA ASN A 7 8.27 -2.90 -21.13
C ASN A 7 9.25 -4.09 -21.08
N GLY A 8 9.23 -4.91 -20.03
CA GLY A 8 10.01 -6.14 -19.91
C GLY A 8 11.46 -5.97 -19.42
N THR A 9 12.05 -4.77 -19.48
CA THR A 9 13.47 -4.52 -19.13
C THR A 9 13.85 -5.02 -17.74
N TYR A 10 12.95 -4.91 -16.76
CA TYR A 10 13.20 -5.41 -15.40
C TYR A 10 12.27 -6.53 -14.98
N ALA A 11 11.45 -7.06 -15.89
CA ALA A 11 10.44 -8.05 -15.55
C ALA A 11 11.08 -9.30 -14.93
N GLU A 12 12.14 -9.84 -15.56
CA GLU A 12 12.83 -11.04 -15.06
C GLU A 12 13.44 -10.86 -13.66
N TYR A 13 14.00 -9.70 -13.36
CA TYR A 13 14.69 -9.44 -12.09
C TYR A 13 13.73 -9.13 -10.91
N LEU A 14 12.50 -8.73 -11.23
CA LEU A 14 11.52 -8.21 -10.27
C LEU A 14 10.23 -9.05 -10.21
N ARG A 15 10.21 -10.23 -10.86
CA ARG A 15 9.04 -11.13 -11.04
C ARG A 15 8.24 -11.46 -9.76
N GLY A 16 8.81 -11.32 -8.57
CA GLY A 16 8.06 -11.42 -7.29
C GLY A 16 8.08 -10.13 -6.45
N ARG A 17 9.07 -9.25 -6.66
CA ARG A 17 9.23 -8.00 -5.90
C ARG A 17 8.28 -6.89 -6.34
N TYR A 18 7.59 -7.09 -7.46
CA TYR A 18 6.62 -6.14 -7.99
C TYR A 18 5.32 -6.08 -7.18
N LEU A 19 4.97 -7.16 -6.48
CA LEU A 19 3.69 -7.27 -5.75
C LEU A 19 3.84 -7.00 -4.25
N VAL A 20 5.02 -7.24 -3.69
CA VAL A 20 5.28 -7.05 -2.27
C VAL A 20 5.47 -5.56 -1.98
N PRO A 21 4.69 -4.96 -1.05
CA PRO A 21 4.92 -3.59 -0.62
C PRO A 21 6.28 -3.48 0.06
N LEU A 22 6.96 -2.37 -0.17
CA LEU A 22 8.24 -2.04 0.48
C LEU A 22 7.97 -1.28 1.80
N PHE A 23 7.03 -0.33 1.75
CA PHE A 23 6.64 0.49 2.88
C PHE A 23 5.15 0.84 2.82
N PHE A 24 4.60 1.17 3.98
CA PHE A 24 3.24 1.64 4.19
C PHE A 24 3.25 3.02 4.84
N LEU A 25 2.12 3.71 4.70
CA LEU A 25 1.84 4.95 5.41
C LEU A 25 1.34 4.64 6.83
N GLY A 26 2.09 5.10 7.82
CA GLY A 26 1.80 5.08 9.25
C GLY A 26 1.22 6.39 9.75
N LYS A 27 0.86 6.40 11.04
CA LYS A 27 0.15 7.51 11.69
C LYS A 27 1.02 8.68 12.16
N ASP A 28 2.34 8.52 12.16
CA ASP A 28 3.29 9.50 12.69
C ASP A 28 3.35 10.79 11.84
N LYS A 29 4.45 11.55 11.84
CA LYS A 29 4.64 12.71 10.95
C LYS A 29 5.93 12.56 10.15
N ASP A 30 6.03 13.32 9.05
CA ASP A 30 7.22 13.36 8.20
C ASP A 30 7.68 11.95 7.75
N LEU A 31 9.00 11.71 7.69
CA LEU A 31 9.57 10.41 7.33
C LEU A 31 9.28 9.31 8.34
N GLN A 32 8.87 9.64 9.57
CA GLN A 32 8.49 8.65 10.58
C GLN A 32 7.18 7.94 10.21
N ARG A 33 6.38 8.52 9.30
CA ARG A 33 5.20 7.87 8.72
C ARG A 33 5.52 6.66 7.85
N LEU A 34 6.77 6.40 7.48
CA LEU A 34 7.08 5.25 6.64
C LEU A 34 7.28 4.00 7.50
N VAL A 35 6.36 3.04 7.38
CA VAL A 35 6.40 1.75 8.06
C VAL A 35 6.91 0.69 7.09
N HIS A 36 8.01 0.02 7.41
CA HIS A 36 8.61 -0.94 6.47
C HIS A 36 7.91 -2.31 6.54
N ALA A 37 7.63 -2.90 5.37
CA ALA A 37 6.87 -4.14 5.24
C ALA A 37 7.69 -5.41 5.56
N LEU A 38 9.01 -5.41 5.27
CA LEU A 38 9.88 -6.58 5.44
C LEU A 38 11.08 -6.34 6.36
N LYS A 39 11.84 -7.39 6.70
CA LYS A 39 13.18 -7.22 7.29
C LYS A 39 14.12 -6.69 6.20
N PRO A 40 14.69 -5.49 6.30
CA PRO A 40 15.75 -5.10 5.38
C PRO A 40 16.95 -6.03 5.62
N HIS A 41 17.37 -6.75 4.57
CA HIS A 41 18.54 -7.62 4.60
C HIS A 41 19.86 -6.84 4.81
N LYS A 42 19.80 -5.50 4.76
CA LYS A 42 20.95 -4.59 4.84
C LYS A 42 20.76 -3.58 5.97
N LYS A 43 21.80 -3.43 6.81
CA LYS A 43 21.88 -2.53 7.98
C LYS A 43 21.53 -1.06 7.67
N GLY A 44 21.72 -0.60 6.44
CA GLY A 44 21.48 0.80 6.05
C GLY A 44 20.01 1.22 6.01
N LEU A 45 19.07 0.31 5.67
CA LEU A 45 17.64 0.65 5.61
C LEU A 45 16.99 0.76 6.99
N GLN A 46 17.53 0.03 7.98
CA GLN A 46 17.03 0.06 9.36
C GLN A 46 17.13 1.45 10.00
N ARG A 47 18.09 2.27 9.55
CA ARG A 47 18.32 3.62 10.07
C ARG A 47 17.33 4.67 9.54
N LEU A 48 16.63 4.37 8.44
CA LEU A 48 15.70 5.31 7.80
C LEU A 48 14.24 5.09 8.18
N VAL A 49 13.91 3.97 8.83
CA VAL A 49 12.54 3.55 9.09
C VAL A 49 12.33 3.37 10.59
N HIS A 50 11.33 4.07 11.13
CA HIS A 50 11.09 4.17 12.57
C HIS A 50 10.19 3.04 13.12
N SER A 51 9.48 2.33 12.25
CA SER A 51 8.58 1.25 12.63
C SER A 51 8.48 0.17 11.55
N LYS A 52 8.10 -1.04 11.96
CA LYS A 52 8.14 -2.23 11.09
C LYS A 52 6.84 -3.02 11.25
N LEU A 53 6.31 -3.50 10.13
CA LEU A 53 5.21 -4.46 10.13
C LEU A 53 5.68 -5.87 10.51
N HIS A 54 4.84 -6.63 11.21
CA HIS A 54 5.07 -8.05 11.36
C HIS A 54 4.80 -8.77 10.02
N GLN A 55 5.47 -9.91 9.79
CA GLN A 55 5.29 -10.68 8.56
C GLN A 55 3.83 -11.17 8.42
N THR A 56 3.24 -11.61 9.53
CA THR A 56 1.84 -12.02 9.60
C THR A 56 0.88 -10.88 9.25
N ASP A 57 1.14 -9.66 9.75
CA ASP A 57 0.33 -8.48 9.42
C ASP A 57 0.36 -8.19 7.91
N LEU A 58 1.53 -8.36 7.30
CA LEU A 58 1.71 -8.15 5.86
C LEU A 58 0.90 -9.16 5.05
N GLU A 59 0.96 -10.44 5.43
CA GLU A 59 0.20 -11.52 4.79
C GLU A 59 -1.30 -11.22 4.85
N LEU A 60 -1.80 -10.92 6.05
CA LEU A 60 -3.19 -10.55 6.31
C LEU A 60 -3.66 -9.36 5.45
N LEU A 61 -2.82 -8.34 5.27
CA LEU A 61 -3.12 -7.21 4.38
C LEU A 61 -3.20 -7.60 2.90
N THR A 62 -2.32 -8.50 2.45
CA THR A 62 -2.21 -8.90 1.04
C THR A 62 -3.23 -9.94 0.63
N GLU A 63 -3.70 -10.77 1.58
CA GLU A 63 -4.76 -11.75 1.40
C GLU A 63 -6.16 -11.14 1.47
N GLY A 64 -6.27 -9.92 2.03
CA GLY A 64 -7.51 -9.16 2.03
C GLY A 64 -8.45 -9.48 3.20
N ASP A 65 -7.91 -9.95 4.34
CA ASP A 65 -8.73 -10.21 5.52
C ASP A 65 -9.40 -8.92 6.03
N GLU A 66 -10.73 -8.89 5.98
CA GLU A 66 -11.56 -7.73 6.32
C GLU A 66 -11.62 -7.44 7.83
N SER A 67 -11.06 -8.30 8.69
CA SER A 67 -11.03 -8.09 10.15
C SER A 67 -9.79 -7.34 10.64
N VAL A 68 -8.78 -7.19 9.78
CA VAL A 68 -7.44 -6.70 10.15
C VAL A 68 -7.42 -5.21 10.44
N GLU A 69 -7.12 -4.81 11.67
CA GLU A 69 -6.80 -3.42 12.01
C GLU A 69 -5.36 -3.34 12.53
N LEU A 70 -4.55 -2.50 11.88
CA LEU A 70 -3.13 -2.35 12.23
C LEU A 70 -2.91 -0.97 12.82
N GLU A 71 -2.63 -0.92 14.12
CA GLU A 71 -2.52 0.32 14.86
C GLU A 71 -1.38 1.23 14.37
N CYS A 72 -0.29 0.63 13.87
CA CYS A 72 0.86 1.34 13.33
C CYS A 72 0.61 1.96 11.95
N LEU A 73 -0.44 1.54 11.23
CA LEU A 73 -0.76 2.04 9.90
C LEU A 73 -1.88 3.08 9.92
N GLN A 74 -1.79 4.04 9.01
CA GLN A 74 -2.85 4.99 8.77
C GLN A 74 -3.84 4.44 7.75
N ARG A 75 -5.07 4.18 8.21
CA ARG A 75 -6.20 3.85 7.32
C ARG A 75 -6.75 5.13 6.68
N ILE A 76 -6.94 5.10 5.36
CA ILE A 76 -7.38 6.24 4.56
C ILE A 76 -8.83 6.00 4.10
N ASN A 77 -9.75 6.91 4.43
CA ASN A 77 -11.17 6.85 4.02
C ASN A 77 -11.41 7.73 2.79
N ARG A 78 -11.75 7.17 1.62
CA ARG A 78 -11.96 7.94 0.37
C ARG A 78 -13.01 7.32 -0.53
N LYS A 79 -13.38 8.03 -1.60
CA LYS A 79 -14.38 7.58 -2.57
C LYS A 79 -13.71 6.89 -3.77
N VAL A 80 -14.24 5.75 -4.19
CA VAL A 80 -13.96 5.16 -5.51
C VAL A 80 -14.81 5.89 -6.54
N LYS A 81 -14.20 6.35 -7.63
CA LYS A 81 -14.90 7.03 -8.73
C LYS A 81 -14.40 6.49 -10.05
N LYS A 82 -15.29 6.02 -10.93
CA LYS A 82 -14.92 5.44 -12.25
C LYS A 82 -13.86 4.32 -12.13
N ASN A 83 -14.02 3.40 -11.18
CA ASN A 83 -13.10 2.30 -10.88
C ASN A 83 -11.66 2.74 -10.53
N LYS A 84 -11.47 4.01 -10.14
CA LYS A 84 -10.20 4.55 -9.67
C LYS A 84 -10.28 4.86 -8.18
N VAL A 85 -9.21 4.52 -7.47
CA VAL A 85 -9.02 4.85 -6.05
C VAL A 85 -8.08 6.03 -5.95
N TYR A 86 -8.40 6.93 -5.03
CA TYR A 86 -7.56 8.09 -4.75
C TYR A 86 -7.26 8.14 -3.26
N ALA A 87 -6.02 8.46 -2.93
CA ALA A 87 -5.63 8.88 -1.59
C ALA A 87 -5.55 10.41 -1.55
N VAL A 88 -5.94 11.02 -0.43
CA VAL A 88 -5.58 12.43 -0.17
C VAL A 88 -4.70 12.42 1.06
N VAL A 89 -3.45 12.80 0.87
CA VAL A 89 -2.43 12.91 1.90
C VAL A 89 -2.03 14.38 1.94
N GLU A 90 -2.16 15.02 3.10
CA GLU A 90 -1.79 16.43 3.30
C GLU A 90 -2.42 17.41 2.27
N GLY A 91 -3.68 17.17 1.91
CA GLY A 91 -4.42 18.00 0.95
C GLY A 91 -4.09 17.71 -0.51
N GLN A 92 -3.08 16.88 -0.80
CA GLN A 92 -2.76 16.46 -2.15
C GLN A 92 -3.43 15.13 -2.50
N GLN A 93 -4.15 15.13 -3.62
CA GLN A 93 -4.78 13.92 -4.14
C GLN A 93 -3.82 13.16 -5.06
N ILE A 94 -3.64 11.87 -4.81
CA ILE A 94 -2.88 10.97 -5.68
C ILE A 94 -3.78 9.81 -6.11
N GLN A 95 -3.68 9.41 -7.37
CA GLN A 95 -4.29 8.17 -7.85
C GLN A 95 -3.45 7.00 -7.33
N VAL A 96 -4.13 5.98 -6.79
CA VAL A 96 -3.48 4.77 -6.26
C VAL A 96 -3.98 3.54 -7.00
N THR A 97 -3.11 2.54 -7.15
CA THR A 97 -3.48 1.29 -7.80
C THR A 97 -4.13 0.37 -6.77
N PRO A 98 -5.32 -0.19 -7.01
CA PRO A 98 -5.88 -1.22 -6.13
C PRO A 98 -4.99 -2.47 -6.12
N HIS A 99 -4.68 -3.01 -4.94
CA HIS A 99 -3.99 -4.29 -4.83
C HIS A 99 -4.85 -5.42 -5.41
N ASP A 100 -6.12 -5.47 -5.01
CA ASP A 100 -7.15 -6.26 -5.67
C ASP A 100 -8.05 -5.35 -6.52
N ARG A 101 -8.04 -5.60 -7.84
CA ARG A 101 -8.83 -4.83 -8.80
C ARG A 101 -10.31 -5.21 -8.77
N ALA A 102 -10.65 -6.44 -8.37
CA ALA A 102 -12.03 -6.89 -8.31
C ALA A 102 -12.83 -6.11 -7.26
N THR A 103 -12.16 -5.67 -6.19
CA THR A 103 -12.77 -4.90 -5.11
C THR A 103 -13.28 -3.53 -5.59
N VAL A 104 -12.68 -2.91 -6.62
CA VAL A 104 -13.04 -1.55 -7.06
C VAL A 104 -14.02 -1.51 -8.23
N CYS A 105 -14.61 -2.64 -8.59
CA CYS A 105 -15.66 -2.72 -9.61
C CYS A 105 -16.97 -2.03 -9.18
N LYS A 106 -17.14 -1.75 -7.88
CA LYS A 106 -18.29 -1.05 -7.31
C LYS A 106 -17.91 0.39 -6.96
N GLU A 107 -18.79 1.33 -7.23
CA GLU A 107 -18.63 2.71 -6.75
C GLU A 107 -19.08 2.83 -5.29
N GLY A 108 -18.41 3.67 -4.50
CA GLY A 108 -18.74 3.84 -3.10
C GLY A 108 -17.64 4.53 -2.30
N GLN A 109 -17.91 4.75 -1.01
CA GLN A 109 -16.86 5.09 -0.05
C GLN A 109 -16.11 3.82 0.34
N VAL A 110 -14.79 3.92 0.37
CA VAL A 110 -13.89 2.85 0.76
C VAL A 110 -12.90 3.34 1.81
N SER A 111 -12.38 2.39 2.58
CA SER A 111 -11.20 2.59 3.42
C SER A 111 -10.10 1.61 3.00
N PHE A 112 -8.84 2.00 3.12
CA PHE A 112 -7.70 1.16 2.74
C PHE A 112 -6.42 1.61 3.44
N TYR A 113 -5.39 0.76 3.41
CA TYR A 113 -4.03 1.15 3.79
C TYR A 113 -3.22 1.52 2.55
N LEU A 114 -2.50 2.63 2.63
CA LEU A 114 -1.63 3.08 1.54
C LEU A 114 -0.26 2.42 1.67
N GLY A 115 0.06 1.55 0.72
CA GLY A 115 1.38 0.94 0.57
C GLY A 115 2.07 1.43 -0.68
N PHE A 116 3.37 1.14 -0.78
CA PHE A 116 4.18 1.49 -1.93
C PHE A 116 5.05 0.30 -2.31
N ASN A 117 4.93 -0.11 -3.57
CA ASN A 117 5.84 -1.07 -4.18
C ASN A 117 6.60 -0.37 -5.32
N ILE A 118 7.34 -1.13 -6.10
CA ILE A 118 8.13 -0.59 -7.21
C ILE A 118 7.29 0.00 -8.37
N ARG A 119 5.95 -0.15 -8.35
CA ARG A 119 5.02 0.56 -9.26
C ARG A 119 4.67 1.96 -8.79
N GLY A 120 4.83 2.22 -7.49
CA GLY A 120 4.32 3.40 -6.82
C GLY A 120 3.24 3.04 -5.80
N ALA A 121 2.28 3.96 -5.64
CA ALA A 121 1.26 3.90 -4.59
C ALA A 121 0.18 2.85 -4.87
N VAL A 122 -0.12 2.04 -3.86
CA VAL A 122 -1.07 0.92 -3.92
C VAL A 122 -2.02 0.96 -2.71
N ALA A 123 -3.30 0.69 -2.96
CA ALA A 123 -4.31 0.54 -1.92
C ALA A 123 -4.45 -0.93 -1.53
N TYR A 124 -4.08 -1.25 -0.29
CA TYR A 124 -4.19 -2.59 0.29
C TYR A 124 -5.38 -2.69 1.22
N ASN A 125 -5.94 -3.90 1.35
CA ASN A 125 -7.05 -4.21 2.26
C ASN A 125 -8.22 -3.20 2.12
N ILE A 126 -8.69 -3.04 0.88
CA ILE A 126 -9.76 -2.11 0.53
C ILE A 126 -11.08 -2.65 1.08
N ARG A 127 -11.83 -1.81 1.79
CA ARG A 127 -13.17 -2.13 2.34
C ARG A 127 -14.16 -1.08 1.94
N PHE A 128 -15.39 -1.47 1.59
CA PHE A 128 -16.47 -0.49 1.44
C PHE A 128 -17.01 -0.08 2.80
N ILE A 129 -17.15 1.23 2.98
CA ILE A 129 -17.82 1.78 4.16
C ILE A 129 -19.32 1.58 3.94
N LYS A 130 -19.93 0.70 4.74
CA LYS A 130 -21.39 0.56 4.78
C LYS A 130 -21.95 1.83 5.42
N ASN A 131 -22.88 2.48 4.72
CA ASN A 131 -23.70 3.55 5.29
C ASN A 131 -24.70 2.98 6.30
#